data_AF-A0A7X6YMR6-F1
#
_entry.id   AF-A0A7X6YMR6-F1
#
_cell.length_a   1.000
_cell.length_b   1.000
_cell.length_c   1.000
_cell.angle_alpha   90.00
_cell.angle_beta   90.00
_cell.angle_gamma   90.00
#
_symmetry.space_group_name_H-M   'P 1'
#
loop_
_entity.id
_entity.type
_entity.pdbx_description
1 polymer ?
#
loop_
_entity_poly.entity_id
_entity_poly.type
_entity_poly.pdbx_seq_one_letter_code
_entity_poly.pdbx_strand_id
1 'polypeptide(L)'
;MRPEDIIIAPVITEKSNDGMQEGKYTFKVNKKATKVDIANAVEKLFEVKVLKVNTMTVKGKTKRVGKYEGKTSDWTKAIVTIDTNPAEVKYLAKGGKEVKGTKKFKDSIDEFMGA
;
A
#
# COMPACT_ATOMS: atom_id res chain seq x y z
N MET A 1 8.79 3.59 12.93
CA MET A 1 7.85 4.59 12.36
C MET A 1 6.45 4.09 12.62
N ARG A 2 5.49 4.97 12.92
CA ARG A 2 4.10 4.53 13.06
C ARG A 2 3.52 4.24 11.66
N PRO A 3 2.55 3.31 11.53
CA PRO A 3 1.91 3.02 10.24
C PRO A 3 1.37 4.27 9.53
N GLU A 4 0.78 5.18 10.29
CA GLU A 4 0.19 6.44 9.79
C GLU A 4 1.24 7.39 9.19
N ASP A 5 2.49 7.31 9.65
CA ASP A 5 3.58 8.16 9.15
C ASP A 5 4.23 7.59 7.86
N ILE A 6 3.96 6.31 7.56
CA ILE A 6 4.53 5.58 6.41
C ILE A 6 3.68 5.81 5.16
N ILE A 7 2.36 5.65 5.26
CA ILE A 7 1.41 5.85 4.16
C ILE A 7 0.92 7.29 4.22
N ILE A 8 1.27 8.10 3.21
CA ILE A 8 0.98 9.53 3.21
C ILE A 8 -0.35 9.84 2.51
N ALA A 9 -0.58 9.25 1.33
CA ALA A 9 -1.79 9.48 0.55
C ALA A 9 -1.97 8.39 -0.53
N PRO A 10 -3.22 8.07 -0.94
CA PRO A 10 -3.49 7.30 -2.15
C PRO A 10 -3.13 8.13 -3.41
N VAL A 11 -2.74 7.44 -4.48
CA VAL A 11 -2.45 8.05 -5.78
C VAL A 11 -3.48 7.56 -6.79
N ILE A 12 -4.38 8.46 -7.17
CA ILE A 12 -5.48 8.18 -8.11
C ILE A 12 -5.11 8.75 -9.49
N THR A 13 -5.05 7.86 -10.48
CA THR A 13 -4.73 8.09 -11.89
C THR A 13 -5.42 7.00 -12.71
N GLU A 14 -5.61 7.18 -14.02
CA GLU A 14 -6.18 6.12 -14.88
C GLU A 14 -5.46 4.78 -14.70
N LYS A 15 -4.12 4.82 -14.73
CA LYS A 15 -3.28 3.63 -14.52
C LYS A 15 -3.43 2.99 -13.14
N SER A 16 -3.68 3.77 -12.09
CA SER A 16 -3.92 3.17 -10.76
C SER A 16 -5.29 2.51 -10.70
N ASN A 17 -6.30 3.08 -11.36
CA ASN A 17 -7.63 2.51 -11.44
C ASN A 17 -7.62 1.19 -12.22
N ASP A 18 -6.88 1.12 -13.33
CA ASP A 18 -6.65 -0.14 -14.04
C ASP A 18 -6.00 -1.19 -13.12
N GLY A 19 -4.99 -0.77 -12.35
CA GLY A 19 -4.34 -1.63 -11.38
C GLY A 19 -5.25 -2.13 -10.25
N MET A 20 -6.24 -1.33 -9.84
CA MET A 20 -7.18 -1.73 -8.78
C MET A 20 -8.01 -2.95 -9.17
N GLN A 21 -8.39 -3.08 -10.44
CA GLN A 21 -9.08 -4.27 -10.95
C GLN A 21 -8.25 -5.55 -10.76
N GLU A 22 -6.92 -5.42 -10.76
CA GLU A 22 -5.97 -6.51 -10.51
C GLU A 22 -5.55 -6.63 -9.03
N GLY A 23 -6.22 -5.92 -8.10
CA GLY A 23 -5.85 -5.90 -6.68
C GLY A 23 -4.55 -5.13 -6.37
N LYS A 24 -4.14 -4.21 -7.25
CA LYS A 24 -2.94 -3.36 -7.08
C LYS A 24 -3.34 -1.94 -6.70
N TYR A 25 -2.88 -1.50 -5.54
CA TYR A 25 -3.16 -0.17 -4.98
C TYR A 25 -1.89 0.69 -4.94
N THR A 26 -1.99 1.96 -5.30
CA THR A 26 -0.83 2.85 -5.44
C THR A 26 -0.83 3.95 -4.40
N PHE A 27 0.19 3.99 -3.55
CA PHE A 27 0.35 4.96 -2.47
C PHE A 27 1.55 5.87 -2.68
N LYS A 28 1.44 7.10 -2.18
CA LYS A 28 2.58 7.95 -1.86
C LYS A 28 3.03 7.60 -0.45
N VAL A 29 4.29 7.21 -0.31
CA VAL A 29 4.84 6.75 0.97
C VAL A 29 6.03 7.59 1.40
N ASN A 30 6.37 7.48 2.68
CA ASN A 30 7.55 8.10 3.24
C ASN A 30 8.83 7.59 2.56
N LYS A 31 9.75 8.50 2.19
CA LYS A 31 11.01 8.16 1.52
C LYS A 31 11.90 7.23 2.33
N LYS A 32 11.80 7.28 3.66
CA LYS A 32 12.63 6.48 4.57
C LYS A 32 12.06 5.09 4.82
N ALA A 33 10.84 4.80 4.37
CA ALA A 33 10.17 3.53 4.62
C ALA A 33 10.73 2.41 3.73
N THR A 34 10.97 1.23 4.32
CA THR A 34 11.33 0.03 3.56
C THR A 34 10.08 -0.69 3.05
N LYS A 35 10.24 -1.64 2.12
CA LYS A 35 9.12 -2.45 1.60
C LYS A 35 8.40 -3.24 2.71
N VAL A 36 9.16 -3.71 3.71
CA VAL A 36 8.62 -4.46 4.85
C VAL A 36 7.77 -3.53 5.73
N ASP A 37 8.23 -2.30 5.96
CA ASP A 37 7.48 -1.29 6.71
C ASP A 37 6.16 -0.95 6.01
N ILE A 38 6.20 -0.77 4.70
CA ILE A 38 5.01 -0.47 3.88
C ILE A 38 4.01 -1.62 3.92
N ALA A 39 4.47 -2.87 3.77
CA ALA A 39 3.60 -4.06 3.86
C ALA A 39 2.91 -4.12 5.22
N ASN A 40 3.68 -4.02 6.31
CA ASN A 40 3.15 -4.05 7.67
C ASN A 40 2.20 -2.87 7.96
N ALA A 41 2.48 -1.69 7.42
CA ALA A 41 1.62 -0.52 7.59
C ALA A 41 0.27 -0.72 6.88
N VAL A 42 0.29 -1.20 5.63
CA VAL A 42 -0.93 -1.47 4.85
C VAL A 42 -1.76 -2.57 5.49
N GLU A 43 -1.15 -3.68 5.92
CA GLU A 43 -1.87 -4.77 6.60
C GLU A 43 -2.53 -4.29 7.91
N LYS A 44 -1.90 -3.36 8.63
CA LYS A 44 -2.43 -2.83 9.90
C LYS A 44 -3.53 -1.78 9.71
N LEU A 45 -3.36 -0.86 8.75
CA LEU A 45 -4.31 0.24 8.54
C LEU A 45 -5.57 -0.22 7.83
N PHE A 46 -5.43 -1.12 6.86
CA PHE A 46 -6.52 -1.51 5.98
C PHE A 46 -7.06 -2.92 6.26
N GLU A 47 -6.43 -3.66 7.18
CA GLU A 47 -6.82 -5.04 7.51
C GLU A 47 -6.88 -5.93 6.25
N VAL A 48 -5.99 -5.71 5.30
CA VAL A 48 -5.86 -6.51 4.07
C VAL A 48 -4.66 -7.44 4.17
N LYS A 49 -4.64 -8.50 3.37
CA LYS A 49 -3.46 -9.36 3.23
C LYS A 49 -2.58 -8.86 2.09
N VAL A 50 -1.33 -8.52 2.37
CA VAL A 50 -0.40 -8.04 1.33
C VAL A 50 0.37 -9.22 0.73
N LEU A 51 0.35 -9.33 -0.60
CA LEU A 51 1.12 -10.32 -1.35
C LEU A 51 2.49 -9.80 -1.76
N LYS A 52 2.55 -8.55 -2.25
CA LYS A 52 3.77 -7.97 -2.81
C LYS A 52 3.78 -6.45 -2.70
N VAL A 53 4.97 -5.89 -2.52
CA VAL A 53 5.21 -4.45 -2.55
C VAL A 53 6.29 -4.10 -3.57
N ASN A 54 5.95 -3.20 -4.47
CA ASN A 54 6.85 -2.61 -5.46
C ASN A 54 7.01 -1.12 -5.16
N THR A 55 8.24 -0.64 -5.02
CA THR A 55 8.53 0.76 -4.72
C THR A 55 9.36 1.39 -5.83
N MET A 56 9.10 2.66 -6.12
CA MET A 56 9.91 3.47 -7.03
C MET A 56 10.04 4.90 -6.53
N THR A 57 11.19 5.53 -6.76
CA THR A 57 11.40 6.94 -6.43
C THR A 57 11.01 7.81 -7.62
N VAL A 58 10.02 8.68 -7.43
CA VAL A 58 9.60 9.67 -8.42
C VAL A 58 10.40 10.94 -8.17
N LYS A 59 11.30 11.28 -9.11
CA LYS A 59 12.05 12.53 -9.06
C LYS A 59 11.11 13.71 -9.28
N GLY A 60 11.24 14.72 -8.43
CA GLY A 60 10.56 15.98 -8.56
C GLY A 60 10.99 16.71 -9.83
N LYS A 61 10.06 17.44 -10.43
CA LYS A 61 10.27 18.15 -11.69
C LYS A 61 10.72 19.58 -11.37
N THR A 62 11.64 20.10 -12.18
CA THR A 62 11.96 21.53 -12.16
C THR A 62 10.78 22.30 -12.72
N LYS A 63 10.36 23.35 -12.02
CA LYS A 63 9.21 24.19 -12.32
C LYS A 63 9.62 25.65 -12.10
N ARG A 64 9.19 26.53 -13.01
CA ARG A 64 9.38 27.97 -12.92
C ARG A 64 8.08 28.64 -12.51
N VAL A 65 8.18 29.59 -11.58
CA VAL A 65 7.09 30.47 -11.17
C VAL A 65 7.61 31.91 -11.28
N GLY A 66 7.19 32.62 -12.32
CA GLY A 66 7.71 33.95 -12.66
C GLY A 66 9.23 33.92 -12.89
N LYS A 67 9.96 34.73 -12.10
CA LYS A 67 11.42 34.83 -12.15
C LYS A 67 12.13 33.63 -11.51
N TYR A 68 11.49 32.93 -10.57
CA TYR A 68 12.13 31.89 -9.76
C TYR A 68 11.99 30.51 -10.40
N GLU A 69 13.08 29.75 -10.39
CA GLU A 69 13.11 28.34 -10.78
C GLU A 69 13.34 27.48 -9.54
N GLY A 70 12.45 26.54 -9.30
CA GLY A 70 12.50 25.63 -8.15
C GLY A 70 12.22 24.19 -8.58
N LYS A 71 12.48 23.24 -7.69
CA LYS A 71 12.21 21.82 -7.93
C LYS A 71 11.12 21.33 -6.99
N THR A 72 10.15 20.59 -7.52
CA THR A 72 9.18 19.92 -6.65
C THR A 72 9.86 18.85 -5.80
N SER A 73 9.29 18.52 -4.64
CA SER A 73 9.83 17.46 -3.80
C SER A 73 9.80 16.11 -4.55
N ASP A 74 10.89 15.34 -4.45
CA ASP A 74 10.83 13.93 -4.84
C ASP A 74 9.88 13.20 -3.88
N TRP A 75 9.37 12.04 -4.28
CA TRP A 75 8.52 11.20 -3.42
C TRP A 75 8.66 9.74 -3.81
N THR A 76 8.31 8.84 -2.90
CA THR A 76 8.34 7.39 -3.16
C THR A 76 6.92 6.93 -3.47
N LYS A 77 6.76 6.29 -4.62
CA LYS A 77 5.53 5.62 -5.02
C LYS A 77 5.64 4.15 -4.62
N ALA A 78 4.65 3.64 -3.90
CA ALA A 78 4.51 2.23 -3.59
C ALA A 78 3.29 1.68 -4.33
N ILE A 79 3.46 0.56 -5.04
CA ILE A 79 2.40 -0.24 -5.62
C ILE A 79 2.32 -1.50 -4.78
N VAL A 80 1.17 -1.73 -4.16
CA VAL A 80 0.93 -2.82 -3.23
C VAL A 80 -0.11 -3.75 -3.83
N THR A 81 0.24 -5.02 -3.97
CA THR A 81 -0.68 -6.06 -4.41
C THR A 81 -1.26 -6.73 -3.18
N ILE A 82 -2.58 -6.70 -3.06
CA ILE A 82 -3.30 -7.41 -2.00
C ILE A 82 -3.82 -8.75 -2.49
N ASP A 83 -4.15 -9.63 -1.55
CA ASP A 83 -4.90 -10.83 -1.83
C ASP A 83 -6.38 -10.48 -1.95
N THR A 84 -6.99 -10.78 -3.10
CA THR A 84 -8.42 -10.55 -3.36
C THR A 84 -9.30 -11.71 -2.88
N ASN A 85 -8.70 -12.84 -2.50
CA ASN A 85 -9.42 -13.98 -1.93
C ASN A 85 -8.65 -14.55 -0.72
N PRO A 86 -8.67 -13.83 0.42
CA PRO A 86 -7.95 -14.25 1.60
C PRO A 86 -8.55 -15.54 2.18
N ALA A 87 -7.85 -16.66 1.95
CA ALA A 87 -8.22 -17.93 2.55
C ALA A 87 -8.00 -17.89 4.08
N GLU A 88 -8.87 -18.57 4.84
CA GLU A 88 -8.70 -18.72 6.29
C GLU A 88 -7.35 -19.40 6.58
N VAL A 89 -6.47 -18.71 7.32
CA VAL A 89 -5.18 -19.28 7.73
C VAL A 89 -5.45 -20.41 8.73
N LYS A 90 -5.25 -21.66 8.29
CA LYS A 90 -5.33 -22.85 9.15
C LYS A 90 -3.96 -23.14 9.75
N TYR A 91 -3.90 -23.31 11.06
CA TYR A 91 -2.69 -23.77 11.74
C TYR A 91 -2.96 -25.07 12.48
N LEU A 92 -1.93 -25.94 12.50
CA LEU A 92 -1.94 -27.19 13.24
C LEU A 92 -1.53 -26.90 14.69
N ALA A 93 -2.43 -27.11 15.64
CA ALA A 93 -2.10 -27.05 17.06
C ALA A 93 -1.45 -28.38 17.52
N LYS A 94 -0.71 -28.33 18.63
CA LYS A 94 -0.06 -29.49 19.24
C LYS A 94 -1.12 -30.58 19.53
N GLY A 95 -1.02 -31.71 18.83
CA GLY A 95 -2.04 -32.78 18.84
C GLY A 95 -2.81 -32.98 17.54
N GLY A 96 -2.43 -32.31 16.43
CA GLY A 96 -3.00 -32.56 15.10
C GLY A 96 -4.38 -31.94 14.86
N LYS A 97 -4.85 -31.09 15.79
CA LYS A 97 -6.12 -30.37 15.63
C LYS A 97 -5.89 -29.10 14.80
N GLU A 98 -6.63 -28.98 13.70
CA GLU A 98 -6.69 -27.75 12.91
C GLU A 98 -7.42 -26.66 13.72
N VAL A 99 -6.78 -25.50 13.87
CA VAL A 99 -7.39 -24.33 14.49
C VAL A 99 -7.41 -23.20 13.47
N LYS A 100 -8.56 -22.53 13.37
CA LYS A 100 -8.77 -21.42 12.43
C LYS A 100 -8.18 -20.12 12.98
N GLY A 101 -7.47 -19.39 12.11
CA GLY A 101 -7.04 -18.01 12.34
C GLY A 101 -8.19 -17.04 12.51
N THR A 102 -8.08 -16.15 13.50
CA THR A 102 -9.15 -15.19 13.87
C THR A 102 -9.15 -13.92 13.01
N LYS A 103 -8.09 -13.65 12.24
CA LYS A 103 -7.98 -12.42 11.43
C LYS A 103 -8.81 -12.55 10.16
N LYS A 104 -9.87 -11.74 10.06
CA LYS A 104 -10.61 -11.50 8.83
C LYS A 104 -9.88 -10.42 8.05
N PHE A 105 -9.55 -10.69 6.79
CA PHE A 105 -8.97 -9.69 5.90
C PHE A 105 -10.05 -9.13 4.98
N LYS A 106 -9.89 -7.87 4.58
CA LYS A 106 -10.74 -7.24 3.57
C LYS A 106 -10.20 -7.52 2.16
N ASP A 107 -11.11 -7.55 1.19
CA ASP A 107 -10.80 -7.83 -0.22
C ASP A 107 -10.56 -6.55 -1.04
N SER A 108 -10.90 -5.37 -0.47
CA SER A 108 -10.74 -4.06 -1.10
C SER A 108 -10.31 -2.98 -0.09
N ILE A 109 -9.68 -1.92 -0.60
CA ILE A 109 -9.34 -0.71 0.16
C ILE A 109 -10.29 0.41 -0.26
N ASP A 110 -11.25 0.73 0.60
CA ASP A 110 -12.37 1.64 0.30
C ASP A 110 -11.90 3.10 0.06
N GLU A 111 -10.74 3.49 0.59
CA GLU A 111 -10.17 4.85 0.44
C GLU A 111 -9.77 5.22 -1.00
N PHE A 112 -9.74 4.27 -1.94
CA PHE A 112 -9.52 4.57 -3.36
C PHE A 112 -10.81 4.83 -4.13
N MET A 113 -11.98 4.56 -3.55
CA MET A 113 -13.29 4.71 -4.21
C MET A 113 -14.01 6.01 -3.82
N GLY A 114 -13.43 6.82 -2.93
CA GLY A 114 -14.01 8.07 -2.44
C GLY A 114 -13.51 9.30 -3.18
N ALA A 115 -14.33 9.77 -4.14
CA ALA A 115 -14.51 11.17 -4.46
C ALA A 115 -16.00 11.50 -4.35
#